data_AF-A0A2D5MPT5-F1
#
_entry.id   AF-A0A2D5MPT5-F1
#
_cell.length_a   1.000
_cell.length_b   1.000
_cell.length_c   1.000
_cell.angle_alpha   90.00
_cell.angle_beta   90.00
_cell.angle_gamma   90.00
#
_symmetry.space_group_name_H-M   'P 1'
#
loop_
_entity.id
_entity.type
_entity.pdbx_description
1 polymer ?
#
loop_
_entity_poly.entity_id
_entity_poly.type
_entity_poly.pdbx_seq_one_letter_code
_entity_poly.pdbx_strand_id
1 'polypeptide(L)' 'EVTLELPPGKHTLQLVLGDWIHLPHNPPVISEKITITVKK' A
#
# COMPACT_ATOMS: atom_id res chain seq x y z
N GLU A 1 -2.33 11.37 -3.80
CA GLU A 1 -3.11 10.64 -2.78
C GLU A 1 -4.10 9.73 -3.48
N VAL A 2 -4.39 8.56 -2.92
CA VAL A 2 -5.43 7.66 -3.42
C VAL A 2 -6.35 7.34 -2.25
N THR A 3 -7.64 7.52 -2.46
CA THR A 3 -8.68 7.13 -1.51
C THR A 3 -9.39 5.91 -2.05
N LEU A 4 -9.44 4.85 -1.25
CA LEU A 4 -10.08 3.59 -1.60
C LEU A 4 -11.07 3.19 -0.51
N GLU A 5 -12.30 2.91 -0.91
CA GLU A 5 -13.28 2.27 -0.03
C GLU A 5 -13.04 0.77 -0.01
N LEU A 6 -12.88 0.21 1.19
CA LEU A 6 -12.64 -1.21 1.40
C LEU A 6 -13.89 -1.87 2.00
N PRO A 7 -14.31 -3.04 1.49
CA PRO A 7 -15.40 -3.78 2.12
C PRO A 7 -14.98 -4.32 3.50
N PRO A 8 -15.94 -4.59 4.41
CA PRO A 8 -15.66 -5.24 5.68
C PRO A 8 -14.88 -6.53 5.51
N GLY A 9 -13.80 -6.70 6.26
CA GLY A 9 -12.90 -7.86 6.11
C GLY A 9 -11.45 -7.55 6.46
N LYS A 10 -10.59 -8.56 6.29
CA LYS A 10 -9.15 -8.49 6.54
C LYS A 10 -8.42 -8.11 5.26
N HIS A 11 -7.61 -7.05 5.30
CA HIS A 11 -6.85 -6.54 4.15
C HIS A 11 -5.37 -6.42 4.51
N THR A 12 -4.49 -6.66 3.54
CA THR A 12 -3.04 -6.45 3.69
C THR A 12 -2.61 -5.34 2.76
N LEU A 13 -1.88 -4.36 3.28
CA LEU A 13 -1.38 -3.23 2.51
C LEU A 13 0.15 -3.20 2.53
N GLN A 14 0.73 -2.74 1.43
CA GLN A 14 2.16 -2.50 1.28
C GLN A 14 2.38 -1.35 0.30
N LEU A 15 3.23 -0.40 0.69
CA LEU A 15 3.67 0.71 -0.17
C LEU A 15 4.99 0.37 -0.86
N VAL A 16 5.09 0.81 -2.12
CA VAL A 16 6.31 0.82 -2.93
C VAL A 16 6.67 2.27 -3.23
N LEU A 17 7.92 2.66 -2.97
CA LEU A 17 8.39 4.01 -3.26
C LEU A 17 8.81 4.13 -4.73
N GLY A 18 8.13 5.02 -5.44
CA GLY A 18 8.52 5.45 -6.77
C GLY A 18 9.32 6.76 -6.72
N ASP A 19 10.11 7.01 -7.76
CA ASP A 19 10.81 8.26 -7.98
C ASP A 19 9.86 9.36 -8.53
N TRP A 20 10.43 10.48 -8.98
CA TRP A 20 9.68 11.64 -9.49
C TRP A 20 8.87 11.37 -10.77
N ILE A 21 9.14 10.30 -11.51
CA ILE A 21 8.32 9.84 -12.65
C ILE A 21 7.43 8.64 -12.30
N HIS A 22 7.33 8.29 -11.01
CA HIS A 22 6.60 7.12 -10.48
C HIS A 22 7.21 5.76 -10.88
N LEU A 23 8.50 5.71 -11.23
CA LEU A 23 9.19 4.45 -11.47
C LEU A 23 9.72 3.90 -10.13
N PRO A 24 9.55 2.60 -9.82
CA PRO A 24 10.18 2.00 -8.65
C PRO A 24 11.72 2.12 -8.71
N HIS A 25 12.34 2.38 -7.56
CA HIS A 25 13.79 2.36 -7.42
C HIS A 25 14.39 0.95 -7.69
N ASN A 26 15.70 0.89 -7.96
CA ASN A 26 16.46 -0.37 -8.05
C ASN A 26 17.71 -0.31 -7.14
N PRO A 27 17.77 -1.09 -6.05
CA PRO A 27 16.73 -2.02 -5.59
C PRO A 27 15.45 -1.29 -5.15
N PRO A 28 14.28 -1.96 -5.19
CA PRO A 28 13.02 -1.36 -4.79
C PRO A 28 13.01 -1.05 -3.29
N VAL A 29 12.52 0.14 -2.95
CA VAL A 29 12.30 0.55 -1.56
C VAL A 29 10.83 0.29 -1.22
N ILE A 30 10.60 -0.64 -0.31
CA ILE A 30 9.27 -1.13 0.07
C ILE A 30 9.06 -1.00 1.58
N SER A 31 7.83 -0.70 1.97
CA SER A 31 7.41 -0.71 3.37
C SER A 31 7.17 -2.13 3.89
N GLU A 32 7.11 -2.27 5.22
CA GLU A 32 6.58 -3.46 5.86
C GLU A 32 5.10 -3.68 5.51
N LYS A 33 4.69 -4.94 5.48
CA LYS A 33 3.28 -5.27 5.28
C LYS A 33 2.50 -4.98 6.55
N ILE A 34 1.40 -4.26 6.41
CA ILE A 34 0.44 -4.09 7.50
C ILE A 34 -0.84 -4.86 7.18
N THR A 35 -1.48 -5.37 8.23
CA THR A 35 -2.79 -6.00 8.14
C THR A 35 -3.79 -5.16 8.90
N ILE A 36 -4.90 -4.82 8.26
CA ILE A 36 -6.02 -4.13 8.89
C ILE A 36 -7.28 -4.98 8.78
N THR A 37 -8.23 -4.74 9.67
CA THR A 37 -9.57 -5.32 9.62
C THR A 37 -10.59 -4.19 9.58
N VAL A 38 -11.34 -4.11 8.49
CA VAL A 38 -12.43 -3.14 8.33
C VAL A 38 -13.70 -3.74 8.95
N LYS A 39 -14.26 -3.02 9.93
CA LYS A 39 -15.53 -3.39 10.58
C LYS A 39 -16.71 -2.80 9.79
N LYS A 40 -17.88 -3.40 9.94
CA LYS A 40 -19.15 -2.82 9.49
C LYS A 40 -19.49 -1.57 10.31
#